data_AF-A0A952JY93-F1
#
_entry.id   AF-A0A952JY93-F1
#
_cell.length_a   1.000
_cell.length_b   1.000
_cell.length_c   1.000
_cell.angle_alpha   90.00
_cell.angle_beta   90.00
_cell.angle_gamma   90.00
#
_symmetry.space_group_name_H-M   'P 1'
#
loop_
_entity.id
_entity.type
_entity.pdbx_description
1 polymer ?
#
loop_
_entity_poly.entity_id
_entity_poly.type
_entity_poly.pdbx_seq_one_letter_code
_entity_poly.pdbx_strand_id
1 'polypeptide(L)' 'LAKSNAAFADQKIRDVVTVNGVRITNEDGTWGLVRASSNKPELVVVCESPVSEARMRAMFKAIDALIRQSPEVGAYNQSI' A
#
# COMPACT_ATOMS: atom_id res chain seq x y z
N LEU A 1 12.38 3.86 -8.35
CA LEU A 1 11.95 2.87 -7.33
C LEU A 1 11.87 1.44 -7.88
N ALA A 2 11.58 1.19 -9.17
CA ALA A 2 11.49 -0.17 -9.74
C ALA A 2 12.83 -0.81 -10.22
N LYS A 3 14.00 -0.34 -9.76
CA LYS A 3 15.33 -0.83 -10.24
C LYS A 3 16.33 -1.17 -9.12
N SER A 4 15.89 -1.31 -7.89
CA SER A 4 16.74 -1.70 -6.76
C SER A 4 16.07 -2.87 -6.02
N ASN A 5 16.85 -3.72 -5.33
CA ASN A 5 16.41 -4.79 -4.41
C ASN A 5 15.61 -4.24 -3.20
N ALA A 6 14.73 -3.28 -3.44
CA ALA A 6 13.92 -2.64 -2.45
C ALA A 6 12.89 -3.63 -1.91
N ALA A 7 12.70 -3.58 -0.60
CA ALA A 7 11.70 -4.34 0.10
C ALA A 7 10.64 -3.39 0.67
N PHE A 8 9.42 -3.88 0.78
CA PHE A 8 8.32 -3.19 1.43
C PHE A 8 7.45 -4.20 2.17
N ALA A 9 7.03 -3.86 3.39
CA ALA A 9 6.35 -4.79 4.31
C ALA A 9 7.11 -6.13 4.48
N ASP A 10 8.43 -6.01 4.68
CA ASP A 10 9.39 -7.11 4.89
C ASP A 10 9.47 -8.14 3.77
N GLN A 11 9.15 -7.73 2.54
CA GLN A 11 9.20 -8.58 1.36
C GLN A 11 9.74 -7.81 0.16
N LYS A 12 10.38 -8.51 -0.78
CA LYS A 12 10.88 -7.91 -2.01
C LYS A 12 9.74 -7.38 -2.86
N ILE A 13 9.94 -6.18 -3.42
CA ILE A 13 9.01 -5.59 -4.36
C ILE A 13 9.21 -6.26 -5.72
N ARG A 14 8.13 -6.85 -6.26
CA ARG A 14 8.09 -7.40 -7.61
C ARG A 14 7.78 -6.32 -8.64
N ASP A 15 6.81 -5.46 -8.36
CA ASP A 15 6.38 -4.40 -9.27
C ASP A 15 5.77 -3.18 -8.54
N VAL A 16 5.87 -2.01 -9.19
CA VAL A 16 5.25 -0.75 -8.75
C VAL A 16 4.55 -0.09 -9.92
N VAL A 17 3.22 0.06 -9.83
CA VAL A 17 2.40 0.72 -10.86
C VAL A 17 1.93 2.08 -10.35
N THR A 18 2.16 3.15 -11.13
CA THR A 18 1.88 4.54 -10.72
C THR A 18 0.84 5.28 -11.58
N VAL A 19 0.00 4.55 -12.32
CA VAL A 19 -0.96 5.15 -13.28
C VAL A 19 -2.13 5.85 -12.58
N ASN A 20 -2.64 5.29 -11.48
CA ASN A 20 -3.76 5.84 -10.72
C ASN A 20 -3.54 5.65 -9.22
N GLY A 21 -2.72 6.52 -8.64
CA GLY A 21 -2.11 6.28 -7.34
C GLY A 21 -0.91 5.35 -7.46
N VAL A 22 -0.54 4.69 -6.38
CA VAL A 22 0.62 3.79 -6.30
C VAL A 22 0.15 2.41 -5.85
N ARG A 23 0.37 1.40 -6.69
CA ARG A 23 0.21 -0.01 -6.34
C ARG A 23 1.58 -0.65 -6.21
N ILE A 24 1.87 -1.22 -5.04
CA ILE A 24 3.07 -2.02 -4.79
C ILE A 24 2.65 -3.47 -4.75
N THR A 25 3.39 -4.34 -5.44
CA THR A 25 3.17 -5.78 -5.41
C THR A 25 4.46 -6.48 -5.01
N ASN A 26 4.38 -7.35 -4.01
CA ASN A 26 5.51 -8.13 -3.51
C ASN A 26 5.66 -9.45 -4.28
N GLU A 27 6.81 -10.10 -4.16
CA GLU A 27 7.08 -11.39 -4.83
C GLU A 27 6.08 -12.49 -4.45
N ASP A 28 5.64 -12.52 -3.18
CA ASP A 28 4.64 -13.45 -2.63
C ASP A 28 3.21 -13.20 -3.16
N GLY A 29 3.02 -12.16 -3.98
CA GLY A 29 1.73 -11.75 -4.54
C GLY A 29 0.89 -10.86 -3.62
N THR A 30 1.33 -10.60 -2.38
CA THR A 30 0.72 -9.58 -1.52
C THR A 30 0.86 -8.21 -2.17
N TRP A 31 -0.19 -7.41 -2.15
CA TRP A 31 -0.19 -6.09 -2.76
C TRP A 31 -0.98 -5.07 -1.96
N GLY A 32 -0.61 -3.82 -2.14
CA GLY A 32 -1.34 -2.68 -1.61
C GLY A 32 -1.44 -1.55 -2.63
N LEU A 33 -2.55 -0.82 -2.60
CA LEU A 33 -2.84 0.33 -3.45
C LEU A 33 -3.16 1.53 -2.57
N VAL A 34 -2.58 2.67 -2.90
CA VAL A 34 -2.93 3.98 -2.33
C VAL A 34 -3.27 4.91 -3.49
N ARG A 35 -4.46 5.51 -3.47
CA ARG A 35 -4.84 6.50 -4.49
C ARG A 35 -5.70 7.60 -3.88
N ALA A 36 -5.75 8.74 -4.55
CA ALA A 36 -6.77 9.74 -4.27
C ALA A 36 -8.14 9.23 -4.76
N SER A 37 -9.17 9.43 -3.96
CA SER A 37 -10.55 9.26 -4.42
C SER A 37 -10.85 10.27 -5.53
N SER A 38 -11.64 9.84 -6.51
CA SER A 38 -12.03 10.69 -7.66
C SER A 38 -13.31 11.49 -7.39
N ASN A 39 -13.97 11.25 -6.25
CA ASN A 39 -15.27 11.85 -5.92
C ASN A 39 -15.37 12.42 -4.49
N LYS A 40 -14.38 12.17 -3.62
CA LYS A 40 -14.33 12.65 -2.24
C LYS A 40 -12.91 13.13 -1.92
N PRO A 41 -12.73 14.11 -1.00
CA PRO A 41 -11.42 14.56 -0.55
C PRO A 41 -10.80 13.54 0.44
N GLU A 42 -10.64 12.29 -0.01
CA GLU A 42 -10.21 11.15 0.81
C GLU A 42 -9.16 10.32 0.06
N LEU A 43 -8.26 9.69 0.82
CA LEU A 43 -7.41 8.63 0.30
C LEU A 43 -8.17 7.30 0.32
N VAL A 44 -7.96 6.52 -0.73
CA VAL A 44 -8.39 5.13 -0.84
C VAL A 44 -7.15 4.26 -0.69
N VAL A 45 -7.16 3.41 0.33
CA VAL A 45 -6.13 2.39 0.54
C VAL A 45 -6.78 1.03 0.29
N VAL A 46 -6.10 0.08 -0.32
CA VAL A 46 -6.57 -1.31 -0.45
C VAL A 46 -5.38 -2.23 -0.23
N CYS A 47 -5.56 -3.32 0.51
CA CYS A 47 -4.52 -4.32 0.73
C CYS A 47 -5.11 -5.71 0.58
N GLU A 48 -4.41 -6.59 -0.12
CA GLU A 48 -4.79 -7.99 -0.27
C GLU A 48 -3.54 -8.87 -0.22
N SER A 49 -3.72 -10.10 0.25
CA SER A 49 -2.67 -11.10 0.24
C SER A 49 -3.23 -12.47 -0.13
N PRO A 50 -2.61 -13.19 -1.09
CA PRO A 50 -2.93 -14.59 -1.34
C PRO A 50 -2.29 -15.54 -0.32
N VAL A 51 -1.41 -15.04 0.55
CA VAL A 51 -0.63 -15.85 1.50
C VAL A 51 -1.38 -16.02 2.82
N SER A 52 -1.80 -14.90 3.44
CA SER A 52 -2.56 -14.92 4.70
C SER A 52 -3.11 -13.55 5.07
N GLU A 53 -4.09 -13.52 5.97
CA GLU A 53 -4.59 -12.27 6.56
C GLU A 53 -3.48 -11.51 7.29
N ALA A 54 -2.57 -12.21 8.00
CA ALA A 54 -1.45 -11.59 8.68
C ALA A 54 -0.52 -10.84 7.70
N ARG A 55 -0.30 -11.39 6.49
CA ARG A 55 0.47 -10.72 5.43
C ARG A 55 -0.24 -9.50 4.86
N MET A 56 -1.56 -9.58 4.66
CA MET A 56 -2.37 -8.42 4.27
C MET A 56 -2.28 -7.31 5.32
N ARG A 57 -2.42 -7.64 6.61
CA ARG A 57 -2.29 -6.69 7.73
C ARG A 57 -0.89 -6.07 7.82
N ALA A 58 0.16 -6.85 7.56
CA ALA A 58 1.53 -6.33 7.52
C ALA A 58 1.73 -5.32 6.37
N MET A 59 1.19 -5.60 5.18
CA MET A 59 1.16 -4.66 4.07
C MET A 59 0.43 -3.36 4.43
N PHE A 60 -0.77 -3.48 5.04
CA PHE A 60 -1.53 -2.33 5.49
C PHE A 60 -0.76 -1.48 6.50
N LYS A 61 -0.16 -2.11 7.52
CA LYS A 61 0.64 -1.41 8.54
C LYS A 61 1.83 -0.66 7.92
N ALA A 62 2.51 -1.25 6.94
CA ALA A 62 3.62 -0.59 6.25
C ALA A 62 3.14 0.62 5.44
N ILE A 63 1.98 0.53 4.79
CA ILE A 63 1.36 1.66 4.07
C ILE A 63 0.93 2.76 5.03
N ASP A 64 0.22 2.42 6.11
CA ASP A 64 -0.23 3.39 7.10
C ASP A 64 0.97 4.14 7.71
N ALA A 65 2.02 3.41 8.11
CA ALA A 65 3.25 4.00 8.64
C ALA A 65 3.94 4.96 7.65
N LEU A 66 3.83 4.71 6.34
CA LEU A 66 4.37 5.60 5.32
C LEU A 66 3.51 6.86 5.16
N ILE A 67 2.20 6.68 4.99
CA ILE A 67 1.26 7.79 4.76
C ILE A 67 1.22 8.74 5.96
N ARG A 68 1.28 8.20 7.19
CA ARG A 68 1.28 8.99 8.44
C ARG A 68 2.50 9.89 8.64
N GLN A 69 3.54 9.75 7.81
CA GLN A 69 4.65 10.72 7.80
C GLN A 69 4.25 12.07 7.21
N SER A 70 3.12 12.13 6.50
CA SER A 70 2.55 13.37 5.96
C SER A 70 1.47 13.89 6.93
N PRO A 71 1.74 14.95 7.72
CA PRO A 71 0.84 15.41 8.79
C PRO A 71 -0.51 15.92 8.28
N GLU A 72 -0.60 16.30 7.00
CA GLU A 72 -1.84 16.69 6.33
C GLU A 72 -2.81 15.53 6.09
N VAL A 73 -2.34 14.28 6.20
CA VAL A 73 -3.20 13.11 5.98
C VAL A 73 -3.99 12.80 7.24
N GLY A 74 -5.27 13.16 7.20
CA GLY A 74 -6.27 12.83 8.22
C GLY A 74 -6.66 11.36 8.23
N ALA A 75 -7.85 11.07 8.78
CA ALA A 75 -8.45 9.76 8.65
C ALA A 75 -8.77 9.46 7.17
N TYR A 76 -8.56 8.23 6.75
CA TYR A 76 -8.91 7.76 5.41
C TYR A 76 -9.78 6.49 5.52
N ASN A 77 -10.51 6.20 4.45
CA ASN A 77 -11.57 5.20 4.46
C ASN A 77 -10.99 3.78 4.33
N GLN A 78 -10.45 3.26 5.44
CA GLN A 78 -9.98 1.88 5.55
C GLN A 78 -10.19 1.34 6.97
N SER A 79 -10.76 0.14 7.09
CA SER A 79 -10.98 -0.54 8.36
C SER A 79 -10.41 -1.95 8.28
N ILE A 80 -9.25 -2.19 8.91
CA ILE A 80 -8.59 -3.50 9.01
C ILE A 80 -8.20 -3.76 10.46
#